data_AF-A0A7V0T820-F1
#
_entry.id   AF-A0A7V0T820-F1
#
_cell.length_a   1.000
_cell.length_b   1.000
_cell.length_c   1.000
_cell.angle_alpha   90.00
_cell.angle_beta   90.00
_cell.angle_gamma   90.00
#
_symmetry.space_group_name_H-M   'P 1'
#
loop_
_entity.id
_entity.type
_entity.pdbx_description
1 polymer ?
#
loop_
_entity_poly.entity_id
_entity_poly.type
_entity_poly.pdbx_seq_one_letter_code
_entity_poly.pdbx_strand_id
1 'polypeptide(L)'
;MILKRYVPIAIVFLVGFITLISWFIPHEPFGNLEVHTTQWYDIIASFAMILGALNLLKLQGKKVVARKKGWIYSLAAILGFFLTLTMGFLIKGGNYVVMQDIGENRTAVFAIIGDEINITPAAAELMFGTLDGEVKTIQKNFYTKKSVKVMAERLRDAGATVECRELAWGSHLQAQGTYFSWIFHYIFTPLSATMFALLAFFVASASYRAFRIRNLEATILLAAGILLMMGRVPLGSVGWLEYLHLAEIQEWIYQYPNAAGARAIMMGIGLGVVGTSLRVILGIEKSFMGEK
;
A
#
# COMPACT_ATOMS: atom_id res chain seq x y z
N MET A 1 -18.23 29.32 33.66
CA MET A 1 -18.59 28.11 32.87
C MET A 1 -18.38 28.33 31.36
N ILE A 2 -18.75 29.50 30.81
CA ILE A 2 -18.52 29.89 29.41
C ILE A 2 -17.02 29.83 29.03
N LEU A 3 -16.14 30.47 29.81
CA LEU A 3 -14.70 30.53 29.51
C LEU A 3 -14.05 29.14 29.35
N LYS A 4 -14.43 28.15 30.17
CA LYS A 4 -13.91 26.77 30.09
C LYS A 4 -14.39 26.00 28.85
N ARG A 5 -15.48 26.46 28.20
CA ARG A 5 -16.07 25.82 27.02
C ARG A 5 -15.64 26.48 25.71
N TYR A 6 -15.63 27.82 25.66
CA TYR A 6 -15.35 28.57 24.42
C TYR A 6 -13.85 28.77 24.18
N VAL A 7 -13.01 28.84 25.22
CA VAL A 7 -11.56 29.02 25.04
C VAL A 7 -10.93 27.84 24.29
N PRO A 8 -11.19 26.56 24.66
CA PRO A 8 -10.66 25.43 23.88
C PRO A 8 -11.15 25.41 22.43
N ILE A 9 -12.43 25.74 22.20
CA ILE A 9 -13.01 25.78 20.85
C ILE A 9 -12.35 26.89 20.01
N ALA A 10 -12.15 28.07 20.60
CA ALA A 10 -11.49 29.18 19.92
C ALA A 10 -10.02 28.85 19.58
N ILE A 11 -9.30 28.17 20.47
CA ILE A 11 -7.93 27.70 20.21
C ILE A 11 -7.93 26.72 19.03
N VAL A 12 -8.78 25.69 19.06
CA VAL A 12 -8.87 24.70 17.97
C VAL A 12 -9.26 25.36 16.64
N PHE A 13 -10.18 26.31 16.68
CA PHE A 13 -10.59 27.07 15.50
C PHE A 13 -9.42 27.90 14.92
N LEU A 14 -8.72 28.66 15.76
CA LEU A 14 -7.59 29.48 15.33
C LEU A 14 -6.44 28.63 14.80
N VAL A 15 -6.08 27.55 15.50
CA VAL A 15 -5.05 26.62 15.06
C VAL A 15 -5.45 25.98 13.73
N GLY A 16 -6.67 25.45 13.62
CA GLY A 16 -7.18 24.86 12.39
C GLY A 16 -7.19 25.84 11.21
N PHE A 17 -7.57 27.08 11.45
CA PHE A 17 -7.56 28.13 10.43
C PHE A 17 -6.14 28.50 9.98
N ILE A 18 -5.20 28.62 10.92
CA ILE A 18 -3.77 28.85 10.62
C ILE A 18 -3.19 27.69 9.80
N THR A 19 -3.49 26.44 10.17
CA THR A 19 -3.04 25.26 9.41
C THR A 19 -3.62 25.22 8.00
N LEU A 20 -4.88 25.62 7.84
CA LEU A 20 -5.52 25.70 6.54
C LEU A 20 -4.83 26.77 5.66
N ILE A 21 -4.57 27.97 6.20
CA ILE A 21 -3.86 29.03 5.47
C ILE A 21 -2.45 28.59 5.07
N SER A 22 -1.73 27.88 5.95
CA SER A 22 -0.39 27.37 5.67
C SER A 22 -0.36 26.46 4.43
N TRP A 23 -1.37 25.62 4.24
CA TRP A 23 -1.51 24.77 3.04
C TRP A 23 -1.80 25.54 1.74
N PHE A 24 -2.35 26.74 1.81
CA PHE A 24 -2.64 27.58 0.64
C PHE A 24 -1.51 28.58 0.33
N ILE A 25 -0.67 28.93 1.30
CA ILE A 25 0.38 29.96 1.19
C ILE A 25 1.76 29.34 1.51
N PRO A 26 2.46 28.77 0.52
CA PRO A 26 3.75 28.10 0.72
C PRO A 26 4.93 29.08 0.73
N HIS A 27 4.86 30.14 1.55
CA HIS A 27 5.99 31.05 1.80
C HIS A 27 6.06 31.46 3.27
N GLU A 28 7.23 31.92 3.73
CA GLU A 28 7.38 32.42 5.10
C GLU A 28 6.44 33.62 5.36
N PRO A 29 5.84 33.73 6.56
CA PRO A 29 6.09 32.97 7.80
C PRO A 29 5.31 31.65 7.93
N PHE A 30 4.40 31.31 7.00
CA PHE A 30 3.48 30.18 7.12
C PHE A 30 4.00 28.87 6.52
N GLY A 31 5.01 28.92 5.64
CA GLY A 31 5.56 27.74 4.95
C GLY A 31 6.15 26.67 5.88
N ASN A 32 6.72 27.07 7.03
CA ASN A 32 7.31 26.11 7.99
C ASN A 32 6.28 25.48 8.94
N LEU A 33 5.06 26.04 9.04
CA LEU A 33 4.00 25.51 9.90
C LEU A 33 3.44 24.18 9.37
N GLU A 34 3.57 23.93 8.08
CA GLU A 34 3.15 22.67 7.46
C GLU A 34 3.92 21.49 8.08
N VAL A 35 5.26 21.59 8.18
CA VAL A 35 6.11 20.53 8.76
C VAL A 35 5.76 20.23 10.21
N HIS A 36 5.48 21.27 11.01
CA HIS A 36 5.05 21.05 12.39
C HIS A 36 3.66 20.42 12.45
N THR A 37 2.74 20.88 11.59
CA THR A 37 1.36 20.36 11.55
C THR A 37 1.32 18.90 11.12
N THR A 38 2.12 18.50 10.14
CA THR A 38 2.21 17.11 9.66
C THR A 38 2.76 16.19 10.74
N GLN A 39 3.79 16.61 11.49
CA GLN A 39 4.28 15.84 12.64
C GLN A 39 3.21 15.62 13.72
N TRP A 40 2.44 16.67 14.07
CA TRP A 40 1.31 16.56 15.00
C TRP A 40 0.22 15.64 14.46
N TYR A 41 -0.09 15.73 13.16
CA TYR A 41 -1.03 14.86 12.49
C TYR A 41 -0.58 13.40 12.57
N ASP A 42 0.68 13.09 12.30
CA ASP A 42 1.21 11.72 12.37
C ASP A 42 1.09 11.12 13.77
N ILE A 43 1.34 11.93 14.82
CA ILE A 43 1.12 11.53 16.21
C ILE A 43 -0.36 11.18 16.44
N ILE A 44 -1.29 12.06 16.07
CA ILE A 44 -2.73 11.85 16.25
C ILE A 44 -3.20 10.63 15.44
N ALA A 45 -2.76 10.51 14.18
CA ALA A 45 -3.09 9.42 13.28
C ALA A 45 -2.61 8.08 13.85
N SER A 46 -1.43 8.02 14.47
CA SER A 46 -0.93 6.81 15.12
C SER A 46 -1.84 6.34 16.26
N PHE A 47 -2.31 7.26 17.11
CA PHE A 47 -3.27 6.95 18.17
C PHE A 47 -4.63 6.52 17.60
N ALA A 48 -5.10 7.19 16.55
CA ALA A 48 -6.36 6.85 15.89
C ALA A 48 -6.30 5.45 15.26
N MET A 49 -5.16 5.08 14.64
CA MET A 49 -4.94 3.73 14.10
C MET A 49 -4.99 2.67 15.20
N ILE A 50 -4.34 2.92 16.34
CA ILE A 50 -4.38 2.01 17.50
C ILE A 50 -5.82 1.88 18.01
N LEU A 51 -6.53 2.99 18.18
CA LEU A 51 -7.92 2.98 18.64
C LEU A 51 -8.83 2.23 17.66
N GLY A 52 -8.62 2.43 16.35
CA GLY A 52 -9.33 1.71 15.28
C GLY A 52 -9.09 0.21 15.34
N ALA A 53 -7.84 -0.21 15.48
CA ALA A 53 -7.47 -1.62 15.63
C ALA A 53 -8.07 -2.25 16.89
N LEU A 54 -7.97 -1.57 18.04
CA LEU A 54 -8.55 -2.01 19.31
C LEU A 54 -10.08 -2.10 19.22
N ASN A 55 -10.74 -1.15 18.57
CA ASN A 55 -12.18 -1.17 18.38
C ASN A 55 -12.61 -2.36 17.50
N LEU A 56 -11.88 -2.61 16.41
CA LEU A 56 -12.10 -3.79 15.57
C LEU A 56 -11.95 -5.07 16.38
N LEU A 57 -10.84 -5.24 17.11
CA LEU A 57 -10.62 -6.42 17.95
C LEU A 57 -11.70 -6.60 19.01
N LYS A 58 -12.14 -5.51 19.65
CA LYS A 58 -13.23 -5.53 20.63
C LYS A 58 -14.55 -5.98 19.99
N LEU A 59 -14.90 -5.46 18.82
CA LEU A 59 -16.14 -5.80 18.11
C LEU A 59 -16.13 -7.26 17.61
N GLN A 60 -15.03 -7.70 17.00
CA GLN A 60 -14.89 -9.08 16.55
C GLN A 60 -14.83 -10.05 17.74
N GLY A 61 -14.08 -9.69 18.79
CA GLY A 61 -13.96 -10.50 20.01
C GLY A 61 -15.29 -10.70 20.71
N LYS A 62 -16.10 -9.65 20.86
CA LYS A 62 -17.48 -9.76 21.38
C LYS A 62 -18.34 -10.70 20.53
N LYS A 63 -18.21 -10.70 19.20
CA LYS A 63 -18.94 -11.63 18.32
C LYS A 63 -18.50 -13.09 18.52
N VAL A 64 -17.19 -13.32 18.70
CA VAL A 64 -16.62 -14.66 18.93
C VAL A 64 -17.06 -15.22 20.29
N VAL A 65 -16.90 -14.44 21.36
CA VAL A 65 -17.29 -14.85 22.72
C VAL A 65 -18.78 -15.13 22.80
N ALA A 66 -19.60 -14.25 22.21
CA ALA A 66 -21.06 -14.42 22.19
C ALA A 66 -21.58 -15.37 21.10
N ARG A 67 -20.69 -16.05 20.34
CA ARG A 67 -21.01 -17.00 19.24
C ARG A 67 -22.10 -16.49 18.28
N LYS A 68 -22.07 -15.20 17.94
CA LYS A 68 -23.06 -14.58 17.04
C LYS A 68 -22.97 -15.17 15.62
N LYS A 69 -24.01 -14.95 14.79
CA LYS A 69 -24.01 -15.39 13.39
C LYS A 69 -22.75 -14.90 12.67
N GLY A 70 -22.01 -15.82 12.06
CA GLY A 70 -20.74 -15.53 11.38
C GLY A 70 -19.53 -15.37 12.30
N TRP A 71 -19.58 -15.84 13.56
CA TRP A 71 -18.47 -15.75 14.51
C TRP A 71 -17.16 -16.39 14.00
N ILE A 72 -17.24 -17.40 13.13
CA ILE A 72 -16.06 -18.05 12.55
C ILE A 72 -15.25 -17.04 11.72
N TYR A 73 -15.92 -16.19 10.94
CA TYR A 73 -15.26 -15.13 10.17
C TYR A 73 -14.63 -14.07 11.08
N SER A 74 -15.29 -13.74 12.20
CA SER A 74 -14.72 -12.88 13.23
C SER A 74 -13.47 -13.49 13.88
N LEU A 75 -13.47 -14.80 14.11
CA LEU A 75 -12.29 -15.51 14.63
C LEU A 75 -11.14 -15.48 13.61
N ALA A 76 -11.43 -15.75 12.33
CA ALA A 76 -10.44 -15.67 11.26
C ALA A 76 -9.83 -14.25 11.16
N ALA A 77 -10.64 -13.20 11.31
CA ALA A 77 -10.16 -11.82 11.30
C ALA A 77 -9.21 -11.52 12.49
N ILE A 78 -9.54 -12.00 13.70
CA ILE A 78 -8.68 -11.81 14.88
C ILE A 78 -7.35 -12.58 14.70
N LEU A 79 -7.41 -13.83 14.26
CA LEU A 79 -6.22 -14.63 13.99
C LEU A 79 -5.35 -14.00 12.89
N GLY A 80 -5.97 -13.54 11.81
CA GLY A 80 -5.28 -12.83 10.73
C GLY A 80 -4.60 -11.55 11.22
N PHE A 81 -5.26 -10.77 12.09
CA PHE A 81 -4.67 -9.58 12.69
C PHE A 81 -3.42 -9.89 13.53
N PHE A 82 -3.48 -10.89 14.40
CA PHE A 82 -2.31 -11.27 15.20
C PHE A 82 -1.21 -11.92 14.35
N LEU A 83 -1.56 -12.68 13.31
CA LEU A 83 -0.59 -13.24 12.37
C LEU A 83 0.18 -12.14 11.64
N THR A 84 -0.51 -11.13 11.11
CA THR A 84 0.17 -10.02 10.41
C THR A 84 0.96 -9.14 11.37
N LEU A 85 0.45 -8.90 12.58
CA LEU A 85 1.14 -8.11 13.60
C LEU A 85 2.43 -8.79 14.09
N THR A 86 2.37 -10.10 14.37
CA THR A 86 3.55 -10.87 14.81
C THR A 86 4.61 -10.92 13.71
N MET A 87 4.21 -11.14 12.45
CA MET A 87 5.14 -11.22 11.32
C MET A 87 5.70 -9.85 10.91
N GLY A 88 4.96 -8.77 11.10
CA GLY A 88 5.44 -7.42 10.83
C GLY A 88 6.34 -6.86 11.93
N PHE A 89 6.02 -7.10 13.20
CA PHE A 89 6.68 -6.44 14.33
C PHE A 89 7.65 -7.32 15.12
N LEU A 90 7.42 -8.63 15.21
CA LEU A 90 8.24 -9.53 16.04
C LEU A 90 9.30 -10.29 15.23
N ILE A 91 9.06 -10.49 13.93
CA ILE A 91 9.94 -11.28 13.07
C ILE A 91 10.65 -10.35 12.08
N LYS A 92 11.92 -10.10 12.35
CA LYS A 92 12.81 -9.42 11.43
C LYS A 92 13.21 -10.41 10.31
N GLY A 93 12.46 -10.39 9.21
CA GLY A 93 12.71 -11.16 8.00
C GLY A 93 13.41 -10.33 6.94
N GLY A 94 14.42 -10.89 6.27
CA GLY A 94 15.19 -10.18 5.25
C GLY A 94 16.65 -10.01 5.65
N ASN A 95 17.38 -11.09 5.46
CA ASN A 95 18.82 -11.15 5.66
C ASN A 95 19.46 -11.19 4.26
N TYR A 96 20.57 -10.49 4.06
CA TYR A 96 21.23 -10.43 2.76
C TYR A 96 22.74 -10.56 2.92
N VAL A 97 23.38 -10.94 1.83
CA VAL A 97 24.84 -11.08 1.78
C VAL A 97 25.44 -9.84 1.14
N VAL A 98 26.50 -9.37 1.77
CA VAL A 98 27.28 -8.23 1.32
C VAL A 98 28.67 -8.73 0.99
N MET A 99 29.13 -8.48 -0.24
CA MET A 99 30.45 -8.86 -0.70
C MET A 99 31.42 -7.70 -0.48
N GLN A 100 32.54 -8.01 0.18
CA GLN A 100 33.65 -7.09 0.41
C GLN A 100 34.80 -7.36 -0.56
N ASP A 101 35.04 -8.63 -0.91
CA ASP A 101 36.03 -9.04 -1.90
C ASP A 101 35.59 -10.32 -2.63
N ILE A 102 35.94 -10.44 -3.92
CA ILE A 102 35.59 -11.57 -4.80
C ILE A 102 36.57 -12.75 -4.60
N GLY A 103 37.78 -12.48 -4.09
CA GLY A 103 38.83 -13.49 -3.96
C GLY A 103 39.41 -13.97 -5.29
N GLU A 104 40.25 -15.01 -5.22
CA GLU A 104 41.03 -15.51 -6.37
C GLU A 104 40.16 -16.29 -7.39
N ASN A 105 39.08 -16.95 -6.96
CA ASN A 105 38.27 -17.82 -7.83
C ASN A 105 36.95 -17.17 -8.28
N ARG A 106 37.09 -16.13 -9.12
CA ARG A 106 35.97 -15.29 -9.58
C ARG A 106 34.88 -16.06 -10.33
N THR A 107 35.25 -17.06 -11.13
CA THR A 107 34.29 -17.85 -11.93
C THR A 107 33.38 -18.70 -11.06
N ALA A 108 33.91 -19.32 -9.99
CA ALA A 108 33.10 -20.08 -9.04
C ALA A 108 32.14 -19.18 -8.24
N VAL A 109 32.59 -17.99 -7.84
CA VAL A 109 31.77 -17.01 -7.12
C VAL A 109 30.60 -16.54 -7.99
N PHE A 110 30.85 -16.18 -9.26
CA PHE A 110 29.78 -15.74 -10.16
C PHE A 110 28.83 -16.86 -10.57
N ALA A 111 29.29 -18.11 -10.64
CA ALA A 111 28.41 -19.26 -10.84
C ALA A 111 27.42 -19.43 -9.66
N ILE A 112 27.93 -19.36 -8.42
CA ILE A 112 27.10 -19.45 -7.20
C ILE A 112 26.08 -18.29 -7.13
N ILE A 113 26.49 -17.07 -7.46
CA ILE A 113 25.60 -15.91 -7.48
C ILE A 113 24.57 -16.02 -8.62
N GLY A 114 25.00 -16.48 -9.79
CA GLY A 114 24.15 -16.71 -10.95
C GLY A 114 23.01 -17.67 -10.65
N ASP A 115 23.33 -18.84 -10.08
CA ASP A 115 22.34 -19.83 -9.65
C ASP A 115 21.35 -19.25 -8.62
N GLU A 116 21.85 -18.44 -7.69
CA GLU A 116 21.04 -17.94 -6.59
C GLU A 116 20.11 -16.79 -7.00
N ILE A 117 20.54 -15.89 -7.89
CA ILE A 117 19.72 -14.76 -8.39
C ILE A 117 18.98 -15.15 -9.69
N ASN A 118 19.16 -16.37 -10.21
CA ASN A 118 18.61 -16.84 -11.48
C ASN A 118 19.05 -15.95 -12.67
N ILE A 119 20.34 -15.60 -12.69
CA ILE A 119 21.00 -14.83 -13.74
C ILE A 119 22.15 -15.64 -14.33
N THR A 120 22.54 -15.37 -15.57
CA THR A 120 23.70 -16.05 -16.17
C THR A 120 25.00 -15.65 -15.45
N PRO A 121 26.00 -16.55 -15.37
CA PRO A 121 27.29 -16.22 -14.75
C PRO A 121 27.97 -14.99 -15.35
N ALA A 122 27.81 -14.77 -16.66
CA ALA A 122 28.30 -13.57 -17.35
C ALA A 122 27.58 -12.28 -16.91
N ALA A 123 26.27 -12.35 -16.62
CA ALA A 123 25.53 -11.21 -16.07
C ALA A 123 25.95 -10.93 -14.61
N ALA A 124 26.22 -11.98 -13.83
CA ALA A 124 26.77 -11.83 -12.49
C ALA A 124 28.17 -11.18 -12.51
N GLU A 125 29.03 -11.55 -13.45
CA GLU A 125 30.33 -10.91 -13.66
C GLU A 125 30.20 -9.42 -14.03
N LEU A 126 29.24 -9.05 -14.87
CA LEU A 126 29.00 -7.65 -15.21
C LEU A 126 28.49 -6.82 -14.01
N MET A 127 27.68 -7.43 -13.14
CA MET A 127 27.13 -6.75 -11.95
C MET A 127 28.14 -6.67 -10.79
N PHE A 128 28.98 -7.69 -10.62
CA PHE A 128 29.82 -7.86 -9.44
C PHE A 128 31.34 -7.91 -9.75
N GLY A 129 31.77 -7.79 -11.00
CA GLY A 129 33.16 -7.97 -11.45
C GLY A 129 34.17 -6.90 -11.04
N THR A 130 33.71 -5.68 -10.77
CA THR A 130 34.52 -4.61 -10.18
C THR A 130 34.05 -4.34 -8.75
N LEU A 131 34.82 -4.79 -7.76
CA LEU A 131 34.72 -4.31 -6.38
C LEU A 131 35.99 -3.48 -6.12
N ASP A 132 36.00 -2.22 -6.60
CA ASP A 132 37.09 -1.26 -6.37
C ASP A 132 37.04 -0.68 -4.94
N GLY A 133 37.05 -1.56 -3.92
CA GLY A 133 36.83 -1.18 -2.53
C GLY A 133 35.39 -0.79 -2.17
N GLU A 134 34.47 -0.79 -3.15
CA GLU A 134 33.04 -0.64 -2.91
C GLU A 134 32.43 -1.95 -2.41
N VAL A 135 31.50 -1.84 -1.47
CA VAL A 135 30.80 -2.97 -0.86
C VAL A 135 29.51 -3.25 -1.64
N LYS A 136 29.46 -4.35 -2.39
CA LYS A 136 28.29 -4.70 -3.23
C LYS A 136 27.32 -5.64 -2.50
N THR A 137 26.05 -5.25 -2.48
CA THR A 137 24.98 -6.06 -1.90
C THR A 137 24.41 -7.03 -2.93
N ILE A 138 24.31 -8.31 -2.59
CA ILE A 138 23.59 -9.30 -3.38
C ILE A 138 22.10 -8.99 -3.26
N GLN A 139 21.43 -8.69 -4.38
CA GLN A 139 20.02 -8.27 -4.42
C GLN A 139 19.02 -9.42 -4.20
N LYS A 140 19.32 -10.30 -3.23
CA LYS A 140 18.44 -11.38 -2.79
C LYS A 140 18.36 -11.39 -1.27
N ASN A 141 17.17 -11.17 -0.77
CA ASN A 141 16.88 -11.30 0.65
C ASN A 141 16.43 -12.73 0.95
N PHE A 142 16.88 -13.22 2.08
CA PHE A 142 16.52 -14.52 2.61
C PHE A 142 15.69 -14.37 3.87
N TYR A 143 14.68 -15.22 3.99
CA TYR A 143 13.78 -15.27 5.13
C TYR A 143 14.51 -15.58 6.44
N THR A 144 15.44 -16.56 6.43
CA THR A 144 16.07 -17.08 7.65
C THR A 144 17.56 -16.76 7.72
N LYS A 145 18.09 -16.57 8.95
CA LYS A 145 19.54 -16.42 9.17
C LYS A 145 20.35 -17.65 8.73
N LYS A 146 19.78 -18.86 8.86
CA LYS A 146 20.44 -20.12 8.46
C LYS A 146 20.69 -20.16 6.95
N SER A 147 19.71 -19.79 6.13
CA SER A 147 19.86 -19.79 4.67
C SER A 147 20.91 -18.79 4.18
N VAL A 148 21.01 -17.62 4.83
CA VAL A 148 22.07 -16.65 4.51
C VAL A 148 23.44 -17.15 4.88
N LYS A 149 23.57 -17.80 6.04
CA LYS A 149 24.84 -18.40 6.46
C LYS A 149 25.30 -19.47 5.48
N VAL A 150 24.41 -20.34 5.02
CA VAL A 150 24.74 -21.36 4.01
C VAL A 150 25.21 -20.71 2.71
N MET A 151 24.54 -19.65 2.24
CA MET A 151 24.99 -18.90 1.06
C MET A 151 26.37 -18.25 1.30
N ALA A 152 26.55 -17.63 2.46
CA ALA A 152 27.80 -16.98 2.83
C ALA A 152 28.96 -17.99 2.96
N GLU A 153 28.71 -19.17 3.49
CA GLU A 153 29.68 -20.27 3.57
C GLU A 153 30.07 -20.74 2.16
N ARG A 154 29.11 -20.98 1.27
CA ARG A 154 29.40 -21.34 -0.14
C ARG A 154 30.26 -20.29 -0.86
N LEU A 155 30.03 -19.00 -0.58
CA LEU A 155 30.83 -17.91 -1.14
C LEU A 155 32.22 -17.83 -0.51
N ARG A 156 32.35 -18.09 0.79
CA ARG A 156 33.65 -18.16 1.50
C ARG A 156 34.49 -19.34 1.03
N ASP A 157 33.88 -20.49 0.81
CA ASP A 157 34.54 -21.69 0.26
C ASP A 157 35.06 -21.44 -1.16
N ALA A 158 34.38 -20.57 -1.92
CA ALA A 158 34.83 -20.11 -3.24
C ALA A 158 35.91 -19.00 -3.17
N GLY A 159 36.31 -18.57 -1.97
CA GLY A 159 37.37 -17.58 -1.76
C GLY A 159 36.89 -16.13 -1.58
N ALA A 160 35.59 -15.86 -1.62
CA ALA A 160 35.05 -14.50 -1.46
C ALA A 160 34.94 -14.08 0.01
N THR A 161 35.27 -12.83 0.32
CA THR A 161 35.04 -12.25 1.66
C THR A 161 33.64 -11.65 1.72
N VAL A 162 32.77 -12.28 2.50
CA VAL A 162 31.35 -11.91 2.60
C VAL A 162 30.87 -11.73 4.04
N GLU A 163 30.02 -10.73 4.22
CA GLU A 163 29.39 -10.38 5.49
C GLU A 163 27.86 -10.58 5.38
N CYS A 164 27.25 -11.19 6.40
CA CYS A 164 25.81 -11.32 6.48
C CYS A 164 25.22 -10.11 7.21
N ARG A 165 24.35 -9.35 6.54
CA ARG A 165 23.64 -8.23 7.16
C ARG A 165 22.14 -8.47 7.21
N GLU A 166 21.49 -7.76 8.10
CA GLU A 166 20.03 -7.79 8.27
C GLU A 166 19.46 -6.45 7.83
N LEU A 167 18.28 -6.47 7.18
CA LEU A 167 17.57 -5.23 6.85
C LEU A 167 17.28 -4.39 8.10
N ALA A 168 17.20 -3.08 7.95
CA ALA A 168 16.76 -2.20 9.05
C ALA A 168 15.28 -2.45 9.39
N TRP A 169 14.89 -2.12 10.63
CA TRP A 169 13.48 -2.09 11.00
C TRP A 169 12.74 -1.07 10.13
N GLY A 170 11.58 -1.47 9.61
CA GLY A 170 10.77 -0.69 8.67
C GLY A 170 11.01 -1.09 7.22
N SER A 171 12.27 -1.16 6.77
CA SER A 171 12.57 -1.57 5.39
C SER A 171 12.25 -3.05 5.13
N HIS A 172 12.30 -3.89 6.17
CA HIS A 172 11.89 -5.29 6.10
C HIS A 172 10.41 -5.51 5.73
N LEU A 173 9.55 -4.50 5.93
CA LEU A 173 8.14 -4.56 5.56
C LEU A 173 7.89 -4.31 4.06
N GLN A 174 8.81 -3.63 3.39
CA GLN A 174 8.67 -3.24 1.99
C GLN A 174 9.53 -4.09 1.05
N ALA A 175 10.64 -4.62 1.56
CA ALA A 175 11.57 -5.40 0.77
C ALA A 175 10.97 -6.75 0.34
N GLN A 176 11.31 -7.21 -0.87
CA GLN A 176 11.00 -8.58 -1.32
C GLN A 176 11.88 -9.60 -0.58
N GLY A 177 11.42 -10.84 -0.45
CA GLY A 177 12.17 -11.91 0.23
C GLY A 177 12.15 -11.83 1.76
N THR A 178 11.15 -11.14 2.33
CA THR A 178 10.90 -11.06 3.78
C THR A 178 9.63 -11.82 4.16
N TYR A 179 9.51 -12.26 5.41
CA TYR A 179 8.31 -12.98 5.87
C TYR A 179 7.02 -12.18 5.67
N PHE A 180 7.09 -10.86 5.86
CA PHE A 180 5.98 -9.97 5.61
C PHE A 180 5.58 -9.94 4.13
N SER A 181 6.56 -9.81 3.22
CA SER A 181 6.32 -9.83 1.78
C SER A 181 5.69 -11.16 1.31
N TRP A 182 6.07 -12.28 1.93
CA TRP A 182 5.47 -13.59 1.66
C TRP A 182 3.99 -13.64 2.05
N ILE A 183 3.63 -13.23 3.28
CA ILE A 183 2.22 -13.17 3.70
C ILE A 183 1.43 -12.23 2.78
N PHE A 184 2.03 -11.09 2.43
CA PHE A 184 1.38 -10.14 1.55
C PHE A 184 1.07 -10.78 0.18
N HIS A 185 2.05 -11.39 -0.48
CA HIS A 185 1.87 -11.95 -1.82
C HIS A 185 1.06 -13.25 -1.85
N TYR A 186 1.20 -14.12 -0.85
CA TYR A 186 0.58 -15.45 -0.88
C TYR A 186 -0.73 -15.55 -0.11
N ILE A 187 -1.01 -14.60 0.80
CA ILE A 187 -2.25 -14.59 1.59
C ILE A 187 -3.08 -13.36 1.21
N PHE A 188 -2.53 -12.15 1.38
CA PHE A 188 -3.31 -10.92 1.19
C PHE A 188 -3.69 -10.68 -0.28
N THR A 189 -2.74 -10.82 -1.22
CA THR A 189 -2.98 -10.57 -2.65
C THR A 189 -4.04 -11.50 -3.25
N PRO A 190 -4.04 -12.83 -3.00
CA PRO A 190 -5.11 -13.69 -3.49
C PRO A 190 -6.45 -13.38 -2.82
N LEU A 191 -6.48 -13.11 -1.52
CA LEU A 191 -7.71 -12.74 -0.81
C LEU A 191 -8.31 -11.44 -1.37
N SER A 192 -7.51 -10.41 -1.60
CA SER A 192 -7.98 -9.17 -2.22
C SER A 192 -8.44 -9.40 -3.67
N ALA A 193 -7.73 -10.25 -4.43
CA ALA A 193 -8.17 -10.64 -5.76
C ALA A 193 -9.54 -11.35 -5.75
N THR A 194 -9.85 -12.18 -4.75
CA THR A 194 -11.20 -12.78 -4.63
C THR A 194 -12.28 -11.74 -4.40
N MET A 195 -12.00 -10.67 -3.62
CA MET A 195 -12.94 -9.57 -3.44
C MET A 195 -13.19 -8.83 -4.75
N PHE A 196 -12.14 -8.56 -5.53
CA PHE A 196 -12.27 -7.95 -6.86
C PHE A 196 -13.02 -8.85 -7.84
N ALA A 197 -12.75 -10.16 -7.85
CA ALA A 197 -13.45 -11.12 -8.70
C ALA A 197 -14.95 -11.17 -8.39
N LEU A 198 -15.32 -11.20 -7.10
CA LEU A 198 -16.71 -11.13 -6.67
C LEU A 198 -17.36 -9.79 -7.03
N LEU A 199 -16.65 -8.67 -6.85
CA LEU A 199 -17.13 -7.35 -7.25
C LEU A 199 -17.39 -7.27 -8.75
N ALA A 200 -16.48 -7.78 -9.58
CA ALA A 200 -16.67 -7.85 -11.03
C ALA A 200 -17.91 -8.67 -11.39
N PHE A 201 -18.10 -9.84 -10.77
CA PHE A 201 -19.29 -10.67 -10.97
C PHE A 201 -20.58 -9.94 -10.58
N PHE A 202 -20.62 -9.29 -9.41
CA PHE A 202 -21.80 -8.57 -8.95
C PHE A 202 -22.10 -7.34 -9.78
N VAL A 203 -21.08 -6.59 -10.19
CA VAL A 203 -21.23 -5.45 -11.11
C VAL A 203 -21.78 -5.94 -12.44
N ALA A 204 -21.19 -6.98 -13.05
CA ALA A 204 -21.68 -7.54 -14.30
C ALA A 204 -23.14 -8.03 -14.18
N SER A 205 -23.50 -8.71 -13.09
CA SER A 205 -24.87 -9.18 -12.82
C SER A 205 -25.86 -8.03 -12.63
N ALA A 206 -25.50 -7.03 -11.83
CA ALA A 206 -26.33 -5.85 -11.58
C ALA A 206 -26.52 -5.02 -12.86
N SER A 207 -25.45 -4.82 -13.62
CA SER A 207 -25.43 -4.18 -14.93
C SER A 207 -26.30 -4.93 -15.93
N TYR A 208 -26.17 -6.25 -16.07
CA TYR A 208 -27.03 -7.06 -16.93
C TYR A 208 -28.53 -6.88 -16.59
N ARG A 209 -28.87 -6.89 -15.31
CA ARG A 209 -30.25 -6.66 -14.85
C ARG A 209 -30.71 -5.23 -15.13
N ALA A 210 -29.85 -4.23 -14.97
CA ALA A 210 -30.14 -2.83 -15.27
C ALA A 210 -30.29 -2.57 -16.79
N PHE A 211 -29.48 -3.22 -17.62
CA PHE A 211 -29.50 -3.11 -19.09
C PHE A 211 -30.66 -3.85 -19.76
N ARG A 212 -31.37 -4.75 -19.03
CA ARG A 212 -32.62 -5.34 -19.51
C ARG A 212 -33.77 -4.33 -19.55
N ILE A 213 -33.61 -3.14 -18.97
CA ILE A 213 -34.53 -2.02 -19.10
C ILE A 213 -34.22 -1.35 -20.44
N ARG A 214 -35.23 -1.19 -21.31
CA ARG A 214 -35.08 -0.69 -22.70
C ARG A 214 -34.80 0.82 -22.77
N ASN A 215 -33.79 1.33 -22.06
CA ASN A 215 -33.35 2.73 -22.18
C ASN A 215 -32.08 2.84 -23.05
N LEU A 216 -32.11 3.78 -23.99
CA LEU A 216 -30.99 4.11 -24.89
C LEU A 216 -29.70 4.42 -24.12
N GLU A 217 -29.84 5.11 -22.99
CA GLU A 217 -28.74 5.51 -22.11
C GLU A 217 -27.93 4.31 -21.61
N ALA A 218 -28.60 3.23 -21.20
CA ALA A 218 -27.92 2.09 -20.63
C ALA A 218 -27.25 1.22 -21.70
N THR A 219 -27.81 1.16 -22.92
CA THR A 219 -27.12 0.55 -24.08
C THR A 219 -25.84 1.32 -24.44
N ILE A 220 -25.88 2.66 -24.45
CA ILE A 220 -24.70 3.50 -24.69
C ILE A 220 -23.65 3.25 -23.60
N LEU A 221 -24.07 3.19 -22.34
CA LEU A 221 -23.19 2.94 -21.21
C LEU A 221 -22.56 1.54 -21.25
N LEU A 222 -23.32 0.52 -21.66
CA LEU A 222 -22.81 -0.85 -21.87
C LEU A 222 -21.78 -0.89 -23.00
N ALA A 223 -22.08 -0.28 -24.15
CA ALA A 223 -21.17 -0.24 -25.29
C ALA A 223 -19.86 0.49 -24.94
N ALA A 224 -19.96 1.64 -24.25
CA ALA A 224 -18.80 2.36 -23.76
C ALA A 224 -17.97 1.52 -22.77
N GLY A 225 -18.63 0.81 -21.85
CA GLY A 225 -17.97 -0.07 -20.89
C GLY A 225 -17.20 -1.23 -21.54
N ILE A 226 -17.79 -1.88 -22.55
CA ILE A 226 -17.15 -2.97 -23.30
C ILE A 226 -15.93 -2.45 -24.07
N LEU A 227 -16.07 -1.31 -24.77
CA LEU A 227 -14.97 -0.71 -25.51
C LEU A 227 -13.80 -0.33 -24.59
N LEU A 228 -14.10 0.26 -23.43
CA LEU A 228 -13.09 0.60 -22.41
C LEU A 228 -12.40 -0.64 -21.83
N MET A 229 -13.16 -1.70 -21.54
CA MET A 229 -12.59 -2.93 -21.01
C MET A 229 -11.71 -3.63 -22.06
N MET A 230 -12.11 -3.62 -23.34
CA MET A 230 -11.28 -4.16 -24.44
C MET A 230 -9.96 -3.42 -24.60
N GLY A 231 -9.93 -2.09 -24.42
CA GLY A 231 -8.70 -1.30 -24.49
C GLY A 231 -7.69 -1.61 -23.37
N ARG A 232 -8.14 -2.16 -22.24
CA ARG A 232 -7.29 -2.54 -21.08
C ARG A 232 -6.71 -3.94 -21.17
N VAL A 233 -7.29 -4.83 -21.99
CA VAL A 233 -6.82 -6.21 -22.12
C VAL A 233 -5.69 -6.25 -23.16
N PRO A 234 -4.57 -6.96 -22.91
CA PRO A 234 -3.47 -7.12 -23.87
C PRO A 234 -3.85 -7.71 -25.25
N LEU A 235 -5.11 -8.13 -25.42
CA LEU A 235 -5.69 -8.61 -26.68
C LEU A 235 -6.15 -7.48 -27.61
N GLY A 236 -6.30 -6.24 -27.11
CA GLY A 236 -6.69 -5.09 -27.91
C GLY A 236 -5.61 -4.59 -28.88
N SER A 237 -4.36 -5.04 -28.68
CA SER A 237 -3.19 -4.66 -29.48
C SER A 237 -2.68 -5.79 -30.39
N VAL A 238 -3.49 -6.82 -30.66
CA VAL A 238 -3.11 -7.94 -31.53
C VAL A 238 -4.11 -8.14 -32.67
N GLY A 239 -3.60 -8.34 -33.87
CA GLY A 239 -4.40 -8.63 -35.06
C GLY A 239 -5.19 -7.42 -35.58
N TRP A 240 -6.37 -7.64 -36.16
CA TRP A 240 -7.20 -6.59 -36.77
C TRP A 240 -7.72 -5.54 -35.78
N LEU A 241 -7.69 -5.85 -34.48
CA LEU A 241 -8.12 -4.94 -33.41
C LEU A 241 -7.13 -3.79 -33.16
N GLU A 242 -5.87 -3.95 -33.57
CA GLU A 242 -4.83 -2.91 -33.46
C GLU A 242 -5.19 -1.67 -34.30
N TYR A 243 -5.84 -1.87 -35.47
CA TYR A 243 -6.27 -0.79 -36.36
C TYR A 243 -7.29 0.17 -35.72
N LEU A 244 -7.99 -0.28 -34.66
CA LEU A 244 -9.00 0.52 -33.98
C LEU A 244 -8.41 1.48 -32.94
N HIS A 245 -7.10 1.46 -32.70
CA HIS A 245 -6.39 2.32 -31.72
C HIS A 245 -7.08 2.35 -30.33
N LEU A 246 -7.69 1.23 -29.93
CA LEU A 246 -8.50 1.14 -28.71
C LEU A 246 -7.68 1.44 -27.44
N ALA A 247 -6.38 1.13 -27.46
CA ALA A 247 -5.46 1.44 -26.38
C ALA A 247 -5.26 2.96 -26.22
N GLU A 248 -5.12 3.71 -27.31
CA GLU A 248 -4.95 5.17 -27.28
C GLU A 248 -6.23 5.88 -26.81
N ILE A 249 -7.39 5.42 -27.27
CA ILE A 249 -8.69 5.96 -26.82
C ILE A 249 -8.87 5.69 -25.32
N GLN A 250 -8.56 4.48 -24.84
CA GLN A 250 -8.62 4.15 -23.42
C GLN A 250 -7.65 5.02 -22.61
N GLU A 251 -6.42 5.20 -23.10
CA GLU A 251 -5.42 6.03 -22.42
C GLU A 251 -5.87 7.49 -22.37
N TRP A 252 -6.41 8.04 -23.46
CA TRP A 252 -7.00 9.38 -23.45
C TRP A 252 -8.13 9.51 -22.43
N ILE A 253 -9.07 8.56 -22.38
CA ILE A 253 -10.16 8.56 -21.40
C ILE A 253 -9.62 8.51 -19.96
N TYR A 254 -8.57 7.71 -19.73
CA TYR A 254 -7.94 7.56 -18.42
C TYR A 254 -7.19 8.83 -17.98
N GLN A 255 -6.39 9.41 -18.87
CA GLN A 255 -5.53 10.57 -18.58
C GLN A 255 -6.32 11.88 -18.46
N TYR A 256 -7.41 12.03 -19.24
CA TYR A 256 -8.14 13.30 -19.31
C TYR A 256 -9.48 13.23 -18.54
N PRO A 257 -10.60 12.67 -19.08
CA PRO A 257 -11.87 12.61 -18.37
C PRO A 257 -11.82 11.96 -16.98
N ASN A 258 -11.18 10.80 -16.85
CA ASN A 258 -11.14 10.10 -15.57
C ASN A 258 -10.32 10.88 -14.54
N ALA A 259 -9.11 11.34 -14.90
CA ALA A 259 -8.30 12.17 -14.02
C ALA A 259 -9.03 13.48 -13.62
N ALA A 260 -9.69 14.14 -14.56
CA ALA A 260 -10.48 15.35 -14.29
C ALA A 260 -11.66 15.06 -13.34
N GLY A 261 -12.41 13.98 -13.60
CA GLY A 261 -13.54 13.54 -12.77
C GLY A 261 -13.09 13.14 -11.35
N ALA A 262 -12.01 12.39 -11.22
CA ALA A 262 -11.42 12.01 -9.94
C ALA A 262 -11.00 13.25 -9.13
N ARG A 263 -10.36 14.23 -9.78
CA ARG A 263 -10.01 15.52 -9.14
C ARG A 263 -11.25 16.30 -8.71
N ALA A 264 -12.29 16.38 -9.54
CA ALA A 264 -13.55 17.04 -9.20
C ALA A 264 -14.23 16.37 -7.98
N ILE A 265 -14.23 15.04 -7.92
CA ILE A 265 -14.74 14.28 -6.78
C ILE A 265 -13.90 14.57 -5.52
N MET A 266 -12.57 14.54 -5.62
CA MET A 266 -11.70 14.85 -4.48
C MET A 266 -11.93 16.28 -3.97
N MET A 267 -12.06 17.26 -4.86
CA MET A 267 -12.41 18.64 -4.49
C MET A 267 -13.77 18.71 -3.81
N GLY A 268 -14.78 18.01 -4.35
CA GLY A 268 -16.12 17.93 -3.77
C GLY A 268 -16.13 17.28 -2.37
N ILE A 269 -15.38 16.19 -2.18
CA ILE A 269 -15.20 15.56 -0.87
C ILE A 269 -14.52 16.54 0.09
N GLY A 270 -13.45 17.21 -0.34
CA GLY A 270 -12.74 18.21 0.46
C GLY A 270 -13.67 19.33 0.94
N LEU A 271 -14.45 19.92 0.03
CA LEU A 271 -15.45 20.94 0.37
C LEU A 271 -16.55 20.38 1.29
N GLY A 272 -16.97 19.13 1.07
CA GLY A 272 -17.92 18.45 1.94
C GLY A 272 -17.41 18.28 3.38
N VAL A 273 -16.14 17.91 3.54
CA VAL A 273 -15.46 17.79 4.84
C VAL A 273 -15.31 19.15 5.52
N VAL A 274 -14.99 20.21 4.76
CA VAL A 274 -14.97 21.58 5.29
C VAL A 274 -16.37 21.99 5.78
N GLY A 275 -17.41 21.68 4.99
CA GLY A 275 -18.80 21.97 5.34
C GLY A 275 -19.31 21.20 6.57
N THR A 276 -18.98 19.92 6.73
CA THR A 276 -19.28 19.16 7.96
C THR A 276 -18.53 19.73 9.15
N SER A 277 -17.23 20.03 8.99
CA SER A 277 -16.42 20.60 10.05
C SER A 277 -16.96 21.95 10.53
N LEU A 278 -17.39 22.81 9.61
CA LEU A 278 -17.99 24.11 9.94
C LEU A 278 -19.33 23.94 10.68
N ARG A 279 -20.20 23.03 10.24
CA ARG A 279 -21.47 22.73 10.94
C ARG A 279 -21.25 22.26 12.38
N VAL A 280 -20.21 21.46 12.61
CA VAL A 280 -19.81 21.02 13.95
C VAL A 280 -19.29 22.19 14.79
N ILE A 281 -18.43 23.06 14.23
CA ILE A 281 -17.87 24.24 14.91
C ILE A 281 -18.97 25.23 15.31
N LEU A 282 -19.92 25.50 14.41
CA LEU A 282 -21.04 26.39 14.67
C LEU A 282 -22.09 25.77 15.60
N GLY A 283 -21.91 24.51 16.02
CA GLY A 283 -22.82 23.81 16.91
C GLY A 283 -24.16 23.45 16.29
N ILE A 284 -24.27 23.50 14.96
CA ILE A 284 -25.46 23.11 14.19
C ILE A 284 -25.60 21.59 14.20
N GLU A 285 -24.48 20.87 14.07
CA GLU A 285 -24.42 19.42 14.23
C GLU A 285 -23.79 19.05 15.58
N LYS A 286 -24.46 18.15 16.30
CA LYS A 286 -23.88 17.57 17.51
C LYS A 286 -22.75 16.63 17.09
N SER A 287 -21.54 16.94 17.53
CA SER A 287 -20.37 16.06 17.37
C SER A 287 -20.68 14.66 17.92
N PHE A 288 -20.26 13.61 17.20
CA PHE A 288 -20.45 12.20 17.56
C PHE A 288 -19.94 11.80 18.96
N MET A 289 -19.20 12.69 19.66
CA MET A 289 -18.66 12.46 21.00
C MET A 289 -19.47 13.11 22.15
N GLY A 290 -20.71 13.55 21.91
CA GLY A 290 -21.47 14.33 22.89
C GLY A 290 -22.87 13.83 23.22
N GLU A 291 -23.09 12.51 23.33
CA GLU A 291 -24.23 11.99 24.11
C GLU A 291 -23.78 11.68 25.54
N LYS A 292 -23.83 12.71 26.38
CA LYS A 292 -24.38 12.68 27.73
C LYS A 292 -24.92 14.07 28.07
#